data_AF-A0A961CHI5-F1
#
_entry.id   AF-A0A961CHI5-F1
#
_cell.length_a   1.000
_cell.length_b   1.000
_cell.length_c   1.000
_cell.angle_alpha   90.00
_cell.angle_beta   90.00
_cell.angle_gamma   90.00
#
_symmetry.space_group_name_H-M   'P 1'
#
loop_
_entity.id
_entity.type
_entity.pdbx_description
1 polymer ?
#
loop_
_entity_poly.entity_id
_entity_poly.type
_entity_poly.pdbx_seq_one_letter_code
_entity_poly.pdbx_strand_id
1 'polypeptide(L)'
;MRLLVLCSGNVCRSPMGEVLIAQHLGERGVTAEVSSAGFLTVDRPAEPAVVELMAARGLDVSGHRSRLLEPSMVDDADIVIGMARQHVREAAMLAP
;
A
#
# COMPACT_ATOMS: atom_id res chain seq x y z
N MET A 1 6.28 -12.79 6.46
CA MET A 1 6.36 -12.34 5.06
C MET A 1 5.92 -10.89 5.00
N ARG A 2 6.69 -10.02 4.34
CA ARG A 2 6.46 -8.57 4.25
C ARG A 2 6.10 -8.17 2.83
N LEU A 3 4.94 -7.54 2.66
CA LEU A 3 4.41 -7.09 1.37
C LEU A 3 4.38 -5.56 1.35
N LEU A 4 4.86 -4.98 0.24
CA LEU A 4 4.81 -3.54 0.00
C LEU A 4 3.94 -3.23 -1.23
N VAL A 5 2.88 -2.46 -1.03
CA VAL A 5 1.94 -2.06 -2.08
C VAL A 5 2.21 -0.62 -2.52
N LEU A 6 2.41 -0.41 -3.82
CA LEU A 6 2.83 0.88 -4.37
C LEU A 6 1.78 1.49 -5.29
N CYS A 7 1.47 2.77 -5.07
CA CYS A 7 0.77 3.60 -6.05
C CYS A 7 1.37 5.01 -6.11
N SER A 8 0.92 5.84 -7.06
CA SER A 8 1.52 7.16 -7.28
C SER A 8 1.46 8.06 -6.03
N GLY A 9 0.28 8.21 -5.44
CA GLY A 9 0.08 9.17 -4.34
C GLY A 9 0.03 8.58 -2.94
N ASN A 10 -0.09 7.25 -2.79
CA ASN A 10 -0.36 6.59 -1.51
C ASN A 10 -1.62 7.13 -0.77
N VAL A 11 -2.66 7.51 -1.54
CA VAL A 11 -3.94 8.04 -1.00
C VAL A 11 -5.18 7.30 -1.49
N CYS A 12 -5.09 6.52 -2.57
CA CYS A 12 -6.24 5.77 -3.11
C CYS A 12 -5.96 4.27 -3.21
N ARG A 13 -5.19 3.86 -4.24
CA ARG A 13 -5.08 2.45 -4.65
C ARG A 13 -4.28 1.61 -3.67
N SER A 14 -3.13 2.10 -3.21
CA SER A 14 -2.27 1.32 -2.32
C SER A 14 -2.80 1.21 -0.88
N PRO A 15 -3.45 2.23 -0.27
CA PRO A 15 -4.11 2.04 1.03
C PRO A 15 -5.24 1.02 0.98
N MET A 16 -6.05 1.03 -0.10
CA MET A 16 -7.05 -0.03 -0.32
C MET A 16 -6.40 -1.40 -0.45
N GLY A 17 -5.33 -1.49 -1.27
CA GLY A 17 -4.60 -2.74 -1.48
C GLY A 17 -4.01 -3.30 -0.18
N GLU A 18 -3.45 -2.45 0.67
CA GLU A 18 -2.91 -2.83 1.97
C GLU A 18 -3.95 -3.56 2.83
N VAL A 19 -5.09 -2.92 3.07
CA VAL A 19 -6.15 -3.47 3.93
C VAL A 19 -6.82 -4.70 3.30
N LEU A 20 -7.10 -4.68 2.00
CA LEU A 20 -7.74 -5.81 1.30
C LEU A 20 -6.86 -7.05 1.27
N ILE A 21 -5.55 -6.88 1.00
CA ILE A 21 -4.61 -7.99 0.98
C ILE A 21 -4.44 -8.54 2.41
N ALA A 22 -4.30 -7.67 3.41
CA ALA A 22 -4.17 -8.09 4.81
C ALA A 22 -5.39 -8.91 5.27
N GLN A 23 -6.62 -8.44 4.98
CA GLN A 23 -7.85 -9.17 5.31
C GLN A 23 -7.86 -10.55 4.64
N HIS A 24 -7.62 -10.61 3.32
CA HIS A 24 -7.71 -11.86 2.56
C HIS A 24 -6.65 -12.89 2.96
N LEU A 25 -5.45 -12.44 3.34
CA LEU A 25 -4.41 -13.32 3.89
C LEU A 25 -4.79 -13.83 5.28
N GLY A 26 -5.34 -12.96 6.14
CA GLY A 26 -5.85 -13.33 7.46
C GLY A 26 -6.96 -14.39 7.40
N GLU A 27 -7.94 -14.22 6.50
CA GLU A 27 -9.01 -15.19 6.26
C GLU A 27 -8.51 -16.58 5.82
N ARG A 28 -7.32 -16.63 5.22
CA ARG A 28 -6.65 -17.86 4.77
C ARG A 28 -5.64 -18.42 5.78
N GLY A 29 -5.51 -17.79 6.96
CA GLY A 29 -4.54 -18.17 7.98
C GLY A 29 -3.08 -17.92 7.56
N VAL A 30 -2.83 -17.01 6.62
CA VAL A 30 -1.49 -16.65 6.18
C VAL A 30 -1.00 -15.45 6.99
N THR A 31 0.09 -15.64 7.74
CA THR A 31 0.73 -14.55 8.51
C THR A 31 1.62 -13.70 7.59
N ALA A 32 1.21 -12.46 7.36
CA ALA A 32 1.98 -11.48 6.61
C ALA A 32 1.78 -10.06 7.15
N GLU A 33 2.82 -9.25 7.04
CA GLU A 33 2.76 -7.81 7.26
C GLU A 33 2.57 -7.14 5.90
N VAL A 34 1.49 -6.38 5.74
CA VAL A 34 1.19 -5.66 4.50
C VAL A 34 1.29 -4.18 4.80
N SER A 35 2.02 -3.45 3.96
CA SER A 35 2.17 -2.01 4.08
C SER A 35 2.13 -1.36 2.71
N SER A 36 1.91 -0.04 2.66
CA SER A 36 1.88 0.70 1.40
C SER A 36 2.73 1.96 1.41
N ALA A 37 3.14 2.40 0.22
CA ALA A 37 3.85 3.65 0.00
C ALA A 37 3.52 4.23 -1.38
N GLY A 38 4.08 5.41 -1.69
CA GLY A 38 3.94 6.02 -3.00
C GLY A 38 5.04 7.03 -3.28
N PHE A 39 4.92 7.78 -4.36
CA PHE A 39 6.04 8.55 -4.91
C PHE A 39 5.84 10.07 -4.80
N LEU A 40 4.60 10.52 -4.57
CA LEU A 40 4.23 11.92 -4.78
C LEU A 40 3.77 12.69 -3.55
N THR A 41 3.32 12.03 -2.49
CA THR A 41 2.71 12.73 -1.34
C THR A 41 3.16 12.18 0.00
N VAL A 42 3.11 13.04 1.02
CA VAL A 42 3.43 12.73 2.42
C VAL A 42 2.36 13.34 3.34
N ASP A 43 2.00 12.62 4.39
CA ASP A 43 1.05 12.98 5.44
C ASP A 43 -0.35 13.40 4.94
N ARG A 44 -0.74 12.93 3.75
CA ARG A 44 -2.09 13.13 3.22
C ARG A 44 -3.01 12.02 3.70
N PRO A 45 -4.26 12.34 4.10
CA PRO A 45 -5.23 11.29 4.40
C PRO A 45 -5.55 10.49 3.12
N ALA A 46 -6.14 9.31 3.30
CA ALA A 46 -6.78 8.62 2.19
C ALA A 46 -7.85 9.52 1.54
N GLU A 47 -8.06 9.34 0.23
CA GLU A 47 -9.09 10.07 -0.52
C GLU A 47 -10.47 9.81 0.12
N PRO A 48 -11.31 10.84 0.36
CA PRO A 48 -12.61 10.65 1.01
C PRO A 48 -13.49 9.58 0.37
N ALA A 49 -13.56 9.56 -0.97
CA ALA A 49 -14.30 8.53 -1.71
C ALA A 49 -13.77 7.10 -1.46
N VAL A 50 -12.48 6.96 -1.15
CA VAL A 50 -11.87 5.68 -0.80
C VAL A 50 -12.21 5.28 0.64
N VAL A 51 -12.22 6.23 1.57
CA VAL A 51 -12.68 5.99 2.94
C VAL A 51 -14.13 5.51 2.95
N GLU A 52 -15.02 6.20 2.24
CA GLU A 52 -16.43 5.83 2.09
C GLU A 52 -16.61 4.44 1.45
N LEU A 53 -15.89 4.18 0.36
CA LEU A 53 -15.93 2.90 -0.35
C LEU A 53 -15.49 1.73 0.55
N MET A 54 -14.43 1.90 1.32
CA MET A 54 -13.90 0.88 2.21
C MET A 54 -14.83 0.65 3.40
N ALA A 55 -15.37 1.73 3.98
CA ALA A 55 -16.34 1.66 5.07
C ALA A 55 -17.61 0.87 4.66
N ALA A 56 -18.09 1.07 3.43
CA ALA A 56 -19.22 0.31 2.88
C ALA A 56 -18.95 -1.21 2.76
N ARG A 57 -17.68 -1.63 2.83
CA ARG A 57 -17.24 -3.03 2.84
C ARG A 57 -16.86 -3.53 4.23
N GLY A 58 -17.09 -2.74 5.28
CA GLY A 58 -16.71 -3.07 6.66
C GLY A 58 -15.21 -2.92 6.94
N LEU A 59 -14.49 -2.14 6.12
CA LEU A 59 -13.05 -1.90 6.25
C LEU A 59 -12.77 -0.44 6.58
N ASP A 60 -11.69 -0.19 7.33
CA ASP A 60 -11.30 1.16 7.72
C ASP A 60 -9.92 1.54 7.16
N VAL A 61 -9.87 2.70 6.51
CA VAL A 61 -8.65 3.37 6.03
C VAL A 61 -8.60 4.84 6.46
N SER A 62 -9.49 5.27 7.37
CA SER A 62 -9.60 6.65 7.82
C SER A 62 -8.36 7.13 8.60
N GLY A 63 -7.66 6.20 9.26
CA GLY A 63 -6.39 6.44 9.94
C GLY A 63 -5.17 6.49 9.02
N HIS A 64 -5.32 6.17 7.73
CA HIS A 64 -4.21 6.12 6.77
C HIS A 64 -3.57 7.50 6.58
N ARG A 65 -2.24 7.53 6.54
CA ARG A 65 -1.45 8.69 6.15
C ARG A 65 -0.47 8.31 5.06
N SER A 66 -0.46 9.10 3.99
CA SER A 66 0.42 8.85 2.87
C SER A 66 1.88 8.99 3.28
N ARG A 67 2.74 8.14 2.71
CA ARG A 67 4.18 8.21 2.88
C ARG A 67 4.92 7.98 1.58
N LEU A 68 6.08 8.60 1.46
CA LEU A 68 6.97 8.42 0.33
C LEU A 68 7.67 7.06 0.43
N LEU A 69 7.90 6.45 -0.72
CA LEU A 69 8.70 5.24 -0.86
C LEU A 69 10.16 5.58 -0.55
N GLU A 70 10.75 4.83 0.36
CA GLU A 70 12.18 4.88 0.67
C GLU A 70 12.84 3.57 0.25
N PRO A 71 14.13 3.57 -0.15
CA PRO A 71 14.83 2.35 -0.56
C PRO A 71 14.77 1.22 0.47
N SER A 72 14.89 1.55 1.76
CA SER A 72 14.77 0.61 2.87
C SER A 72 13.46 -0.17 2.88
N MET A 73 12.35 0.45 2.47
CA MET A 73 11.05 -0.24 2.40
C MET A 73 11.04 -1.32 1.31
N VAL A 74 11.77 -1.09 0.22
CA VAL A 74 11.93 -2.07 -0.87
C VAL A 74 12.84 -3.20 -0.41
N ASP A 75 13.97 -2.88 0.21
CA ASP A 75 14.93 -3.85 0.74
C ASP A 75 14.31 -4.77 1.82
N ASP A 76 13.42 -4.22 2.63
CA ASP A 76 12.71 -4.99 3.66
C ASP A 76 11.55 -5.84 3.12
N ALA A 77 11.03 -5.57 1.93
CA ALA A 77 9.88 -6.28 1.40
C ALA A 77 10.29 -7.62 0.75
N ASP A 78 9.60 -8.70 1.11
CA ASP A 78 9.73 -9.98 0.40
C ASP A 78 9.03 -9.91 -0.98
N ILE A 79 7.95 -9.11 -1.07
CA ILE A 79 7.17 -8.91 -2.30
C ILE A 79 6.78 -7.44 -2.45
N VAL A 80 7.09 -6.85 -3.60
CA VAL A 80 6.66 -5.51 -4.00
C VAL A 80 5.56 -5.58 -5.06
N ILE A 81 4.42 -4.96 -4.79
CA ILE A 81 3.23 -4.96 -5.66
C ILE A 81 2.98 -3.55 -6.16
N GLY A 82 3.26 -3.29 -7.43
CA GLY A 82 2.92 -2.03 -8.08
C GLY A 82 1.50 -2.03 -8.66
N MET A 83 0.69 -1.02 -8.32
CA MET A 83 -0.66 -0.80 -8.90
C MET A 83 -0.64 -0.32 -10.37
N ALA A 84 0.55 -0.17 -10.94
CA ALA A 84 0.84 0.09 -12.34
C ALA A 84 2.30 -0.31 -12.62
N ARG A 85 2.62 -0.63 -13.88
CA ARG A 85 3.99 -1.05 -14.28
C ARG A 85 5.06 -0.04 -13.89
N GLN A 86 4.74 1.25 -14.00
CA GLN A 86 5.67 2.33 -13.64
C GLN A 86 6.08 2.28 -12.16
N HIS A 87 5.20 1.88 -11.24
CA HIS A 87 5.52 1.81 -9.82
C HIS A 87 6.56 0.72 -9.51
N VAL A 88 6.46 -0.44 -10.19
CA VAL A 88 7.45 -1.52 -10.07
C VAL A 88 8.79 -1.07 -10.63
N ARG A 89 8.77 -0.43 -11.81
CA ARG A 89 9.98 0.13 -12.43
C ARG A 89 10.66 1.14 -11.52
N GLU A 90 9.92 2.08 -10.95
CA GLU A 90 10.46 3.11 -10.05
C GLU A 90 11.04 2.50 -8.78
N ALA A 91 10.37 1.51 -8.18
CA ALA A 91 10.89 0.79 -7.02
C ALA A 91 12.21 0.06 -7.32
N ALA A 92 12.27 -0.66 -8.45
CA ALA A 92 13.49 -1.37 -8.87
C ALA A 92 14.67 -0.44 -9.19
N MET A 93 14.41 0.83 -9.54
CA MET A 93 15.47 1.83 -9.75
C MET A 93 15.98 2.42 -8.42
N LEU A 94 15.19 2.38 -7.35
CA LEU A 94 15.55 2.91 -6.03
C LEU A 94 16.37 1.91 -5.19
N ALA A 95 16.15 0.62 -5.40
CA ALA A 95 16.85 -0.48 -4.74
C ALA A 95 17.26 -1.53 -5.80
N PRO A 96 18.42 -1.35 -6.47
CA PRO A 96 18.89 -2.22 -7.54
C PRO A 96 19.44 -3.57 -7.06
#